data_AF-F4RSM6-F1
#
_entry.id   AF-F4RSM6-F1
#
_cell.length_a   1.000
_cell.length_b   1.000
_cell.length_c   1.000
_cell.angle_alpha   90.00
_cell.angle_beta   90.00
_cell.angle_gamma   90.00
#
_symmetry.space_group_name_H-M   'P 1'
#
loop_
_entity.id
_entity.type
_entity.pdbx_description
1 polymer ?
#
loop_
_entity_poly.entity_id
_entity_poly.type
_entity_poly.pdbx_seq_one_letter_code
_entity_poly.pdbx_strand_id
1 'polypeptide(L)'
;MGLVVFTGKDTKIMLDQGDTPSKKAKISDETNYAVIINFVILVLLCAINAIGDGIYSGNTSTSPYYYEQNASIFLIATLDALVTFGAALILFQSIVPISLVITLEFVRTIEALTIFRDIEMYYEPSNCPAEPKSSNLSDDLGQIEYIFSIAYGEGVTDAMRGAAKRGADHDPSALDDPTLAATHLAESELRMIDLMNRHFRHRYLNSESLTLISPGLVEDMFNEDLESEEHRIRMIEFWTSLALCHDVNAGKSEGKIEYKAESPGEAALVAAARDLGFVFVKKLGDQLYLEILGVKQKYQLLKIIEFNSSRKQMSHLVRCPDGKIKLICKGADSIIMARLRSDHELEYENRTNAKFYNEKQKKKNGKHSQQQQQQPIRRLNLDLKVSK
;
A
#
# COMPACT_ATOMS: atom_id res chain seq x y z
N MET A 1 19.89 -4.25 28.13
CA MET A 1 19.50 -5.57 28.67
C MET A 1 17.99 -5.56 28.86
N GLY A 2 17.30 -6.59 28.43
CA GLY A 2 15.85 -6.75 28.63
C GLY A 2 15.54 -8.13 29.22
N LEU A 3 14.44 -8.24 29.96
CA LEU A 3 13.91 -9.50 30.48
C LEU A 3 12.74 -9.93 29.62
N VAL A 4 12.78 -11.16 29.10
CA VAL A 4 11.67 -11.74 28.35
C VAL A 4 10.57 -12.11 29.35
N VAL A 5 9.42 -11.44 29.26
CA VAL A 5 8.27 -11.68 30.15
C VAL A 5 7.24 -12.63 29.52
N PHE A 6 7.06 -12.55 28.20
CA PHE A 6 6.12 -13.38 27.44
C PHE A 6 6.82 -14.04 26.26
N THR A 7 6.52 -15.32 26.02
CA THR A 7 7.07 -16.11 24.91
C THR A 7 5.96 -16.87 24.20
N GLY A 8 6.17 -17.18 22.92
CA GLY A 8 5.23 -17.97 22.12
C GLY A 8 3.80 -17.43 22.17
N LYS A 9 2.85 -18.30 22.56
CA LYS A 9 1.41 -18.02 22.57
C LYS A 9 0.99 -16.92 23.56
N ASP A 10 1.81 -16.62 24.56
CA ASP A 10 1.51 -15.58 25.55
C ASP A 10 1.86 -14.17 25.03
N THR A 11 2.52 -14.07 23.87
CA THR A 11 2.78 -12.79 23.24
C THR A 11 1.49 -12.18 22.68
N LYS A 12 1.33 -10.87 22.81
CA LYS A 12 0.15 -10.15 22.28
C LYS A 12 -0.11 -10.44 20.80
N ILE A 13 0.95 -10.58 20.00
CA ILE A 13 0.85 -10.89 18.57
C ILE A 13 0.18 -12.25 18.34
N MET A 14 0.53 -13.27 19.13
CA MET A 14 -0.08 -14.59 19.00
C MET A 14 -1.52 -14.63 19.53
N LEU A 15 -1.82 -13.87 20.59
CA LEU A 15 -3.17 -13.71 21.11
C LEU A 15 -4.12 -13.05 20.10
N ASP A 16 -3.60 -12.11 19.30
CA ASP A 16 -4.36 -11.45 18.24
C ASP A 16 -4.48 -12.29 16.95
N GLN A 17 -3.57 -13.24 16.70
CA GLN A 17 -3.52 -14.01 15.44
C GLN A 17 -4.55 -15.13 15.32
N GLY A 18 -5.07 -15.66 16.43
CA GLY A 18 -5.99 -16.81 16.42
C GLY A 18 -5.39 -18.07 15.78
N ASP A 19 -6.15 -19.17 15.77
CA ASP A 19 -5.76 -20.39 15.07
C ASP A 19 -6.09 -20.28 13.58
N THR A 20 -5.16 -20.69 12.70
CA THR A 20 -5.37 -20.65 11.24
C THR A 20 -6.52 -21.59 10.84
N PRO A 21 -7.65 -21.08 10.33
CA PRO A 21 -8.76 -21.93 9.92
C PRO A 21 -8.43 -22.66 8.61
N SER A 22 -8.97 -23.87 8.47
CA SER A 22 -8.97 -24.57 7.17
C SER A 22 -9.91 -23.82 6.22
N LYS A 23 -9.35 -23.23 5.16
CA LYS A 23 -10.10 -22.51 4.14
C LYS A 23 -10.54 -23.50 3.05
N LYS A 24 -11.80 -23.42 2.63
CA LYS A 24 -12.35 -24.17 1.49
C LYS A 24 -12.86 -23.18 0.46
N ALA A 25 -12.54 -23.42 -0.82
CA ALA A 25 -13.02 -22.59 -1.90
C ALA A 25 -14.53 -22.74 -2.10
N LYS A 26 -15.20 -21.65 -2.47
CA LYS A 26 -16.66 -21.60 -2.65
C LYS A 26 -17.15 -22.60 -3.70
N ILE A 27 -16.41 -22.75 -4.79
CA ILE A 27 -16.73 -23.70 -5.87
C ILE A 27 -16.70 -25.17 -5.37
N SER A 28 -16.01 -25.46 -4.27
CA SER A 28 -15.99 -26.81 -3.68
C SER A 28 -17.33 -27.15 -3.02
N ASP A 29 -18.04 -26.17 -2.48
CA ASP A 29 -19.38 -26.37 -1.90
C ASP A 29 -20.42 -26.56 -3.02
N GLU A 30 -20.28 -25.82 -4.13
CA GLU A 30 -21.15 -25.95 -5.30
C GLU A 30 -20.96 -27.31 -6.01
N THR A 31 -19.73 -27.81 -6.13
CA THR A 31 -19.47 -29.15 -6.70
C THR A 31 -20.04 -30.26 -5.83
N ASN A 32 -19.95 -30.16 -4.50
CA ASN A 32 -20.58 -31.12 -3.60
C ASN A 32 -22.10 -31.16 -3.76
N TYR A 33 -22.74 -30.00 -3.94
CA TYR A 33 -24.17 -29.92 -4.22
C TYR A 33 -24.55 -30.59 -5.55
N ALA A 34 -23.75 -30.37 -6.61
CA ALA A 34 -23.95 -31.02 -7.89
C ALA A 34 -23.81 -32.56 -7.83
N VAL A 35 -22.85 -33.07 -7.03
CA VAL A 35 -22.68 -34.52 -6.80
C VAL A 35 -23.92 -35.13 -6.15
N ILE A 36 -24.52 -34.44 -5.17
CA ILE A 36 -25.76 -34.90 -4.52
C ILE A 36 -26.91 -34.99 -5.52
N ILE A 37 -27.07 -33.97 -6.39
CA ILE A 37 -28.09 -33.99 -7.44
C ILE A 37 -27.89 -35.17 -8.40
N ASN A 38 -26.65 -35.42 -8.84
CA ASN A 38 -26.34 -36.56 -9.72
C ASN A 38 -26.64 -37.89 -9.06
N PHE A 39 -26.38 -38.02 -7.76
CA PHE A 39 -26.72 -39.22 -6.99
C PHE A 39 -28.25 -39.46 -6.92
N VAL A 40 -29.03 -38.39 -6.73
CA VAL A 40 -30.51 -38.50 -6.75
C VAL A 40 -31.01 -38.94 -8.13
N ILE A 41 -30.48 -38.37 -9.22
CA ILE A 41 -30.82 -38.76 -10.60
C ILE A 41 -30.46 -40.22 -10.85
N LEU A 42 -29.29 -40.68 -10.38
CA LEU A 42 -28.84 -42.06 -10.49
C LEU A 42 -29.83 -43.03 -9.83
N VAL A 43 -30.24 -42.75 -8.59
CA VAL A 43 -31.21 -43.60 -7.86
C VAL A 43 -32.56 -43.64 -8.58
N LEU A 44 -33.03 -42.52 -9.12
CA LEU A 44 -34.28 -42.45 -9.88
C LEU A 44 -34.22 -43.28 -11.18
N LEU A 45 -33.13 -43.19 -11.94
CA LEU A 45 -32.95 -44.00 -13.15
C LEU A 45 -32.89 -45.50 -12.83
N CYS A 46 -32.19 -45.88 -11.75
CA CYS A 46 -32.14 -47.27 -11.30
C CYS A 46 -33.53 -47.78 -10.87
N ALA A 47 -34.31 -46.94 -10.18
CA ALA A 47 -35.67 -47.27 -9.79
C ALA A 47 -36.60 -47.46 -10.99
N ILE A 48 -36.50 -46.59 -12.01
CA ILE A 48 -37.28 -46.72 -13.26
C ILE A 48 -36.94 -48.02 -13.99
N ASN A 49 -35.66 -48.37 -14.09
CA ASN A 49 -35.23 -49.62 -14.71
C ASN A 49 -35.72 -50.86 -13.93
N ALA A 50 -35.63 -50.83 -12.60
CA ALA A 50 -36.12 -51.93 -11.75
C ALA A 50 -37.64 -52.13 -11.86
N ILE A 51 -38.42 -51.03 -11.92
CA ILE A 51 -39.86 -51.09 -12.12
C ILE A 51 -40.19 -51.59 -13.53
N GLY A 52 -39.48 -51.09 -14.56
CA GLY A 52 -39.67 -51.52 -15.94
C GLY A 52 -39.41 -53.01 -16.13
N ASP A 53 -38.32 -53.51 -15.54
CA ASP A 53 -37.97 -54.92 -15.53
C ASP A 53 -39.00 -55.77 -14.76
N GLY A 54 -39.44 -55.31 -13.58
CA GLY A 54 -40.50 -55.98 -12.82
C GLY A 54 -41.82 -56.10 -13.59
N ILE A 55 -42.20 -55.07 -14.36
CA ILE A 55 -43.39 -55.10 -15.23
C ILE A 55 -43.16 -56.05 -16.42
N TYR A 56 -41.97 -56.00 -17.04
CA TYR A 56 -41.65 -56.80 -18.21
C TYR A 56 -41.59 -58.30 -17.88
N SER A 57 -40.98 -58.66 -16.75
CA SER A 57 -40.91 -60.04 -16.22
C SER A 57 -42.30 -60.63 -15.93
N GLY A 58 -43.28 -59.78 -15.60
CA GLY A 58 -44.68 -60.21 -15.40
C GLY A 58 -45.45 -60.56 -16.69
N ASN A 59 -44.92 -60.23 -17.88
CA ASN A 59 -45.62 -60.46 -19.15
C ASN A 59 -45.21 -61.78 -19.81
N THR A 60 -46.16 -62.71 -19.89
CA THR A 60 -45.98 -64.07 -20.45
C THR A 60 -45.88 -64.10 -22.00
N SER A 61 -46.24 -63.01 -22.68
CA SER A 61 -46.26 -62.90 -24.16
C SER A 61 -44.94 -62.38 -24.75
N THR A 62 -43.82 -62.60 -24.07
CA THR A 62 -42.51 -62.03 -24.44
C THR A 62 -41.52 -63.12 -24.84
N SER A 63 -40.56 -62.79 -25.71
CA SER A 63 -39.55 -63.75 -26.17
C SER A 63 -38.72 -64.42 -25.04
N PRO A 64 -38.39 -63.76 -23.92
CA PRO A 64 -37.66 -64.42 -22.82
C PRO A 64 -38.43 -65.58 -22.19
N TYR A 65 -39.77 -65.52 -22.17
CA TYR A 65 -40.60 -66.63 -21.68
C TYR A 65 -40.41 -67.92 -22.49
N TYR A 66 -40.10 -67.80 -23.78
CA TYR A 66 -39.91 -68.94 -24.69
C TYR A 66 -38.44 -69.38 -24.82
N TYR A 67 -37.50 -68.43 -24.78
CA TYR A 67 -36.09 -68.69 -25.10
C TYR A 67 -35.13 -68.64 -23.89
N GLU A 68 -35.54 -68.05 -22.77
CA GLU A 68 -34.70 -67.81 -21.58
C GLU A 68 -35.33 -68.39 -20.31
N GLN A 69 -35.81 -69.64 -20.39
CA GLN A 69 -36.41 -70.35 -19.26
C GLN A 69 -35.36 -70.58 -18.15
N ASN A 70 -35.66 -70.11 -16.94
CA ASN A 70 -34.79 -70.09 -15.75
C ASN A 70 -33.70 -69.00 -15.72
N ALA A 71 -33.84 -67.91 -16.49
CA ALA A 71 -32.90 -66.78 -16.42
C ALA A 71 -33.06 -65.88 -15.18
N SER A 72 -34.24 -65.89 -14.53
CA SER A 72 -34.49 -65.12 -13.30
C SER A 72 -33.82 -65.77 -12.09
N ILE A 73 -33.13 -64.97 -11.28
CA ILE A 73 -32.35 -65.46 -10.13
C ILE A 73 -33.27 -65.85 -8.98
N PHE A 74 -34.42 -65.18 -8.87
CA PHE A 74 -35.41 -65.43 -7.84
C PHE A 74 -36.79 -65.70 -8.46
N LEU A 75 -37.57 -66.57 -7.81
CA LEU A 75 -38.97 -66.84 -8.18
C LEU A 75 -39.93 -65.67 -7.83
N ILE A 76 -39.48 -64.74 -6.99
CA ILE A 76 -40.26 -63.58 -6.55
C ILE A 76 -39.84 -62.37 -7.40
N ALA A 77 -40.78 -61.83 -8.18
CA ALA A 77 -40.54 -60.69 -9.08
C ALA A 77 -39.97 -59.44 -8.37
N THR A 78 -40.32 -59.22 -7.09
CA THR A 78 -39.79 -58.09 -6.30
C THR A 78 -38.32 -58.27 -5.93
N LEU A 79 -37.86 -59.50 -5.71
CA LEU A 79 -36.44 -59.78 -5.44
C LEU A 79 -35.61 -59.71 -6.72
N ASP A 80 -36.18 -60.15 -7.85
CA ASP A 80 -35.54 -60.05 -9.16
C ASP A 80 -35.37 -58.57 -9.58
N ALA A 81 -36.41 -57.75 -9.41
CA ALA A 81 -36.34 -56.29 -9.62
C ALA A 81 -35.31 -55.59 -8.70
N LEU A 82 -35.10 -56.10 -7.49
CA LEU A 82 -34.06 -55.58 -6.59
C LEU A 82 -32.65 -55.93 -7.07
N VAL A 83 -32.45 -57.11 -7.66
CA VAL A 83 -31.19 -57.47 -8.31
C VAL A 83 -30.96 -56.59 -9.54
N THR A 84 -31.99 -56.35 -10.35
CA THR A 84 -31.93 -55.43 -11.49
C THR A 84 -31.63 -54.00 -11.06
N PHE A 85 -32.17 -53.54 -9.92
CA PHE A 85 -31.80 -52.25 -9.32
C PHE A 85 -30.29 -52.20 -8.97
N GLY A 86 -29.76 -53.24 -8.33
CA GLY A 86 -28.33 -53.34 -8.01
C GLY A 86 -27.44 -53.41 -9.26
N ALA A 87 -27.88 -54.14 -10.29
CA ALA A 87 -27.19 -54.21 -11.58
C ALA A 87 -27.22 -52.86 -12.31
N ALA A 88 -28.34 -52.15 -12.27
CA ALA A 88 -28.49 -50.81 -12.84
C ALA A 88 -27.60 -49.76 -12.15
N LEU A 89 -27.41 -49.86 -10.83
CA LEU A 89 -26.47 -49.01 -10.10
C LEU A 89 -25.03 -49.18 -10.59
N ILE A 90 -24.62 -50.43 -10.87
CA ILE A 90 -23.29 -50.72 -11.42
C ILE A 90 -23.20 -50.24 -12.87
N LEU A 91 -24.26 -50.43 -13.66
CA LEU A 91 -24.32 -50.01 -15.06
C LEU A 91 -24.19 -48.49 -15.21
N PHE A 92 -24.84 -47.72 -14.33
CA PHE A 92 -24.85 -46.26 -14.36
C PHE A 92 -23.81 -45.59 -13.45
N GLN A 93 -22.86 -46.34 -12.90
CA GLN A 93 -21.82 -45.80 -12.02
C GLN A 93 -20.99 -44.66 -12.65
N SER A 94 -20.94 -44.56 -13.98
CA SER A 94 -20.23 -43.50 -14.72
C SER A 94 -20.92 -42.13 -14.65
N ILE A 95 -22.19 -42.06 -14.21
CA ILE A 95 -22.92 -40.79 -14.05
C ILE A 95 -22.30 -39.91 -12.95
N VAL A 96 -21.75 -40.54 -11.90
CA VAL A 96 -21.00 -39.82 -10.86
C VAL A 96 -19.51 -40.10 -11.09
N PRO A 97 -18.81 -39.24 -11.86
CA PRO A 97 -17.39 -39.44 -12.12
C PRO A 97 -16.60 -39.32 -10.81
N ILE A 98 -16.09 -40.45 -10.33
CA ILE A 98 -15.25 -40.54 -9.12
C ILE A 98 -14.00 -39.66 -9.27
N SER A 99 -13.54 -39.44 -10.50
CA SER A 99 -12.36 -38.63 -10.80
C SER A 99 -12.57 -37.12 -10.62
N LEU A 100 -13.80 -36.61 -10.52
CA LEU A 100 -14.06 -35.15 -10.55
C LEU A 100 -13.29 -34.38 -9.47
N VAL A 101 -13.30 -34.88 -8.23
CA VAL A 101 -12.61 -34.21 -7.10
C VAL A 101 -11.10 -34.21 -7.32
N ILE A 102 -10.53 -35.36 -7.71
CA ILE A 102 -9.09 -35.50 -7.95
C ILE A 102 -8.65 -34.64 -9.13
N THR A 103 -9.45 -34.57 -10.20
CA THR A 103 -9.14 -33.71 -11.34
C THR A 103 -9.14 -32.23 -10.96
N LEU A 104 -10.06 -31.78 -10.10
CA LEU A 104 -10.06 -30.39 -9.61
C LEU A 104 -8.86 -30.10 -8.71
N GLU A 105 -8.48 -31.01 -7.82
CA GLU A 105 -7.26 -30.85 -7.01
C GLU A 105 -5.99 -30.77 -7.86
N PHE A 106 -5.92 -31.57 -8.92
CA PHE A 106 -4.81 -31.55 -9.85
C PHE A 106 -4.73 -30.24 -10.64
N VAL A 107 -5.85 -29.75 -11.16
CA VAL A 107 -5.93 -28.45 -11.87
C VAL A 107 -5.47 -27.31 -10.96
N ARG A 108 -6.01 -27.22 -9.74
CA ARG A 108 -5.64 -26.19 -8.75
C ARG A 108 -4.16 -26.22 -8.37
N THR A 109 -3.58 -27.42 -8.31
CA THR A 109 -2.15 -27.58 -8.05
C THR A 109 -1.31 -27.05 -9.22
N ILE A 110 -1.73 -27.30 -10.47
CA ILE A 110 -1.07 -26.76 -11.65
C ILE A 110 -1.19 -25.23 -11.72
N GLU A 111 -2.35 -24.68 -11.40
CA GLU A 111 -2.56 -23.23 -11.33
C GLU A 111 -1.65 -22.58 -10.29
N ALA A 112 -1.57 -23.16 -9.09
CA ALA A 112 -0.65 -22.70 -8.05
C ALA A 112 0.82 -22.77 -8.49
N LEU A 113 1.22 -23.82 -9.21
CA LEU A 113 2.57 -23.92 -9.78
C LEU A 113 2.81 -22.86 -10.87
N THR A 114 1.79 -22.52 -11.63
CA THR A 114 1.88 -21.47 -12.65
C THR A 114 2.10 -20.10 -12.00
N ILE A 115 1.35 -19.79 -10.94
CA ILE A 115 1.52 -18.57 -10.14
C ILE A 115 2.95 -18.49 -9.57
N PHE A 116 3.46 -19.60 -9.03
CA PHE A 116 4.81 -19.63 -8.46
C PHE A 116 5.92 -19.41 -9.49
N ARG A 117 5.70 -19.84 -10.74
CA ARG A 117 6.69 -19.75 -11.83
C ARG A 117 6.56 -18.46 -12.64
N ASP A 118 5.62 -17.59 -12.30
CA ASP A 118 5.42 -16.34 -12.99
C ASP A 118 6.54 -15.33 -12.66
N ILE A 119 7.21 -14.84 -13.71
CA ILE A 119 8.30 -13.87 -13.60
C ILE A 119 7.72 -12.47 -13.37
N GLU A 120 6.50 -12.18 -13.83
CA GLU A 120 5.87 -10.87 -13.63
C GLU A 120 5.52 -10.63 -12.15
N MET A 121 5.31 -11.69 -11.37
CA MET A 121 5.04 -11.63 -9.93
C MET A 121 6.29 -11.85 -9.07
N TYR A 122 7.49 -11.81 -9.66
CA TYR A 122 8.75 -11.95 -8.93
C TYR A 122 9.26 -10.59 -8.43
N TYR A 123 9.52 -10.51 -7.12
CA TYR A 123 10.08 -9.30 -6.50
C TYR A 123 11.60 -9.44 -6.33
N GLU A 124 12.35 -8.78 -7.21
CA GLU A 124 13.81 -8.82 -7.29
C GLU A 124 14.52 -8.33 -6.01
N PRO A 125 14.14 -7.20 -5.37
CA PRO A 125 14.91 -6.66 -4.24
C PRO A 125 14.96 -7.59 -3.02
N SER A 126 13.91 -8.38 -2.78
CA SER A 126 13.91 -9.40 -1.71
C SER A 126 14.09 -10.82 -2.22
N ASN A 127 14.35 -11.00 -3.52
CA ASN A 127 14.46 -12.30 -4.19
C ASN A 127 13.30 -13.26 -3.81
N CYS A 128 12.07 -12.77 -3.91
CA CYS A 128 10.88 -13.50 -3.48
C CYS A 128 9.89 -13.67 -4.64
N PRO A 129 9.62 -14.90 -5.10
CA PRO A 129 8.52 -15.17 -6.02
C PRO A 129 7.17 -15.15 -5.29
N ALA A 130 6.08 -15.09 -6.04
CA ALA A 130 4.73 -15.26 -5.50
C ALA A 130 4.48 -16.72 -5.10
N GLU A 131 4.72 -17.05 -3.82
CA GLU A 131 4.55 -18.42 -3.30
C GLU A 131 3.12 -18.66 -2.77
N PRO A 132 2.28 -19.45 -3.46
CA PRO A 132 0.97 -19.80 -2.95
C PRO A 132 1.08 -20.79 -1.79
N LYS A 133 0.60 -20.40 -0.61
CA LYS A 133 0.56 -21.28 0.59
C LYS A 133 -0.65 -22.21 0.63
N SER A 134 -1.66 -21.95 -0.20
CA SER A 134 -2.90 -22.72 -0.26
C SER A 134 -3.34 -22.84 -1.71
N SER A 135 -3.06 -23.98 -2.34
CA SER A 135 -3.43 -24.24 -3.74
C SER A 135 -4.93 -24.38 -3.95
N ASN A 136 -5.68 -24.71 -2.90
CA ASN A 136 -7.13 -24.92 -2.95
C ASN A 136 -7.96 -23.63 -3.11
N LEU A 137 -7.33 -22.46 -3.15
CA LEU A 137 -7.97 -21.14 -3.24
C LEU A 137 -7.66 -20.39 -4.55
N SER A 138 -6.99 -21.03 -5.53
CA SER A 138 -6.65 -20.38 -6.80
C SER A 138 -7.88 -19.81 -7.51
N ASP A 139 -8.97 -20.58 -7.53
CA ASP A 139 -10.26 -20.20 -8.14
C ASP A 139 -10.91 -18.97 -7.48
N ASP A 140 -10.74 -18.81 -6.16
CA ASP A 140 -11.37 -17.74 -5.39
C ASP A 140 -10.76 -16.37 -5.73
N LEU A 141 -9.51 -16.32 -6.23
CA LEU A 141 -8.84 -15.08 -6.65
C LEU A 141 -9.62 -14.36 -7.76
N GLY A 142 -10.32 -15.10 -8.63
CA GLY A 142 -11.17 -14.54 -9.67
C GLY A 142 -12.52 -14.01 -9.18
N GLN A 143 -12.88 -14.25 -7.91
CA GLN A 143 -14.18 -13.91 -7.32
C GLN A 143 -14.08 -12.85 -6.22
N ILE A 144 -12.91 -12.22 -6.03
CA ILE A 144 -12.69 -11.21 -5.01
C ILE A 144 -13.43 -9.91 -5.37
N GLU A 145 -14.39 -9.50 -4.54
CA GLU A 145 -15.12 -8.23 -4.68
C GLU A 145 -14.50 -7.11 -3.81
N TYR A 146 -13.98 -7.47 -2.64
CA TYR A 146 -13.44 -6.52 -1.66
C TYR A 146 -11.98 -6.81 -1.36
N ILE A 147 -11.13 -5.80 -1.53
CA ILE A 147 -9.72 -5.83 -1.11
C ILE A 147 -9.58 -4.92 0.11
N PHE A 148 -9.32 -5.52 1.27
CA PHE A 148 -8.97 -4.78 2.48
C PHE A 148 -7.46 -4.52 2.50
N SER A 149 -7.06 -3.32 2.10
CA SER A 149 -5.67 -2.89 2.20
C SER A 149 -5.40 -2.22 3.54
N ILE A 150 -4.22 -2.51 4.11
CA ILE A 150 -3.69 -1.77 5.24
C ILE A 150 -2.62 -0.83 4.69
N ALA A 151 -2.63 0.44 5.09
CA ALA A 151 -1.71 1.47 4.61
C ALA A 151 -0.28 1.31 5.18
N TYR A 152 0.35 0.17 4.93
CA TYR A 152 1.77 -0.07 5.20
C TYR A 152 2.47 -0.43 3.88
N GLY A 153 3.35 0.46 3.41
CA GLY A 153 4.15 0.26 2.19
C GLY A 153 4.66 1.58 1.60
N GLU A 154 5.77 1.52 0.85
CA GLU A 154 6.33 2.62 0.03
C GLU A 154 5.54 2.79 -1.28
N GLY A 155 4.21 2.86 -1.20
CA GLY A 155 3.40 3.18 -2.36
C GLY A 155 3.59 4.64 -2.76
N VAL A 156 3.84 4.92 -4.04
CA VAL A 156 3.76 6.29 -4.57
C VAL A 156 2.35 6.79 -4.33
N THR A 157 2.21 7.66 -3.35
CA THR A 157 0.90 8.17 -2.92
C THR A 157 0.31 9.06 -4.01
N ASP A 158 -1.01 9.09 -4.14
CA ASP A 158 -1.70 10.06 -5.00
C ASP A 158 -1.42 11.51 -4.59
N ALA A 159 -0.84 11.72 -3.41
CA ALA A 159 -0.27 12.99 -2.97
C ALA A 159 1.02 13.37 -3.71
N MET A 160 1.92 12.43 -3.99
CA MET A 160 3.06 12.64 -4.89
C MET A 160 2.55 12.91 -6.31
N ARG A 161 1.55 12.14 -6.76
CA ARG A 161 0.86 12.33 -8.06
C ARG A 161 0.16 13.72 -8.14
N GLY A 162 -0.41 14.19 -7.01
CA GLY A 162 -1.12 15.46 -6.89
C GLY A 162 -0.22 16.67 -6.68
N ALA A 163 0.95 16.50 -6.04
CA ALA A 163 1.98 17.54 -5.95
C ALA A 163 2.64 17.78 -7.32
N ALA A 164 2.90 16.72 -8.09
CA ALA A 164 3.31 16.81 -9.49
C ALA A 164 2.28 17.58 -10.35
N LYS A 165 0.98 17.28 -10.19
CA LYS A 165 -0.11 18.03 -10.88
C LYS A 165 -0.22 19.51 -10.50
N ARG A 166 0.30 19.93 -9.35
CA ARG A 166 0.27 21.34 -8.91
C ARG A 166 1.49 22.14 -9.37
N GLY A 167 2.57 21.48 -9.76
CA GLY A 167 3.81 22.11 -10.24
C GLY A 167 3.94 22.19 -11.76
N ALA A 168 3.11 21.48 -12.53
CA ALA A 168 3.20 21.45 -13.97
C ALA A 168 2.22 22.44 -14.63
N ASP A 169 2.75 23.55 -15.12
CA ASP A 169 2.20 24.29 -16.28
C ASP A 169 2.47 23.54 -17.60
N HIS A 170 2.64 22.21 -17.55
CA HIS A 170 2.92 21.36 -18.71
C HIS A 170 1.93 20.20 -18.80
N ASP A 171 1.67 19.84 -20.05
CA ASP A 171 0.65 18.97 -20.61
C ASP A 171 0.14 17.82 -19.68
N PRO A 172 -1.17 17.76 -19.38
CA PRO A 172 -1.78 16.69 -18.56
C PRO A 172 -1.62 15.28 -19.14
N SER A 173 -1.29 15.16 -20.43
CA SER A 173 -1.19 13.87 -21.14
C SER A 173 0.10 13.10 -20.86
N ALA A 174 1.14 13.73 -20.30
CA ALA A 174 2.42 13.09 -19.95
C ALA A 174 2.35 12.24 -18.66
N LEU A 175 1.21 12.21 -17.97
CA LEU A 175 1.01 11.55 -16.67
C LEU A 175 0.32 10.19 -16.75
N ASP A 176 -0.22 9.82 -17.91
CA ASP A 176 -0.95 8.57 -18.11
C ASP A 176 -0.02 7.42 -18.56
N ASP A 177 1.19 7.73 -19.05
CA ASP A 177 2.23 6.76 -19.39
C ASP A 177 3.35 6.76 -18.33
N PRO A 178 3.51 5.69 -17.52
CA PRO A 178 4.48 5.62 -16.44
C PRO A 178 5.93 5.75 -16.92
N THR A 179 6.19 5.42 -18.20
CA THR A 179 7.54 5.50 -18.78
C THR A 179 7.96 6.95 -19.04
N LEU A 180 7.07 7.78 -19.61
CA LEU A 180 7.34 9.20 -19.89
C LEU A 180 7.45 10.03 -18.60
N ALA A 181 6.66 9.68 -17.57
CA ALA A 181 6.75 10.33 -16.28
C ALA A 181 8.11 10.06 -15.60
N ALA A 182 8.62 8.84 -15.71
CA ALA A 182 9.94 8.46 -15.16
C ALA A 182 11.09 9.19 -15.89
N THR A 183 11.02 9.32 -17.22
CA THR A 183 12.05 10.05 -17.98
C THR A 183 12.07 11.53 -17.65
N HIS A 184 10.90 12.18 -17.58
CA HIS A 184 10.82 13.60 -17.21
C HIS A 184 11.28 13.86 -15.77
N LEU A 185 11.02 12.91 -14.85
CA LEU A 185 11.48 12.99 -13.47
C LEU A 185 13.01 12.90 -13.40
N ALA A 186 13.62 11.98 -14.15
CA ALA A 186 15.08 11.84 -14.23
C ALA A 186 15.75 13.08 -14.85
N GLU A 187 15.16 13.67 -15.89
CA GLU A 187 15.65 14.93 -16.48
C GLU A 187 15.56 16.10 -15.48
N SER A 188 14.45 16.18 -14.74
CA SER A 188 14.24 17.19 -13.70
C SER A 188 15.23 17.03 -12.54
N GLU A 189 15.52 15.80 -12.12
CA GLU A 189 16.52 15.50 -11.10
C GLU A 189 17.92 15.97 -11.53
N LEU A 190 18.36 15.62 -12.74
CA LEU A 190 19.65 16.05 -13.27
C LEU A 190 19.75 17.59 -13.34
N ARG A 191 18.69 18.26 -13.82
CA ARG A 191 18.64 19.73 -13.85
C ARG A 191 18.75 20.33 -12.46
N MET A 192 18.04 19.78 -11.48
CA MET A 192 18.09 20.26 -10.09
C MET A 192 19.50 20.12 -9.50
N ILE A 193 20.15 18.98 -9.71
CA ILE A 193 21.52 18.73 -9.22
C ILE A 193 22.52 19.68 -9.87
N ASP A 194 22.42 19.90 -11.19
CA ASP A 194 23.28 20.85 -11.90
C ASP A 194 23.11 22.29 -11.37
N LEU A 195 21.89 22.75 -11.16
CA LEU A 195 21.61 24.07 -10.57
C LEU A 195 22.21 24.20 -9.17
N MET A 196 22.05 23.20 -8.30
CA MET A 196 22.62 23.23 -6.94
C MET A 196 24.16 23.29 -6.98
N ASN A 197 24.80 22.51 -7.84
CA ASN A 197 26.25 22.47 -7.98
C ASN A 197 26.86 23.77 -8.50
N ARG A 198 26.10 24.57 -9.26
CA ARG A 198 26.53 25.91 -9.71
C ARG A 198 26.60 26.91 -8.56
N HIS A 199 25.68 26.82 -7.58
CA HIS A 199 25.56 27.82 -6.52
C HIS A 199 26.38 27.50 -5.25
N PHE A 200 26.48 26.24 -4.84
CA PHE A 200 27.23 25.88 -3.63
C PHE A 200 27.84 24.49 -3.71
N ARG A 201 28.88 24.26 -2.89
CA ARG A 201 29.52 22.95 -2.78
C ARG A 201 28.71 22.04 -1.88
N HIS A 202 28.13 20.99 -2.47
CA HIS A 202 27.28 20.07 -1.73
C HIS A 202 28.01 18.80 -1.30
N ARG A 203 28.58 18.80 -0.09
CA ARG A 203 29.39 17.67 0.44
C ARG A 203 28.61 16.43 0.84
N TYR A 204 27.33 16.59 1.16
CA TYR A 204 26.51 15.55 1.79
C TYR A 204 25.30 15.16 0.94
N LEU A 205 25.30 15.53 -0.35
CA LEU A 205 24.25 15.13 -1.28
C LEU A 205 24.25 13.61 -1.43
N ASN A 206 23.07 13.00 -1.36
CA ASN A 206 22.89 11.63 -1.81
C ASN A 206 22.05 11.62 -3.09
N SER A 207 22.70 11.65 -4.25
CA SER A 207 22.03 11.68 -5.55
C SER A 207 21.18 10.43 -5.81
N GLU A 208 21.51 9.30 -5.20
CA GLU A 208 20.78 8.04 -5.39
C GLU A 208 19.44 7.98 -4.63
N SER A 209 19.19 8.88 -3.67
CA SER A 209 18.03 8.84 -2.80
C SER A 209 17.25 10.14 -2.76
N LEU A 210 17.31 10.94 -3.84
CA LEU A 210 16.64 12.24 -3.89
C LEU A 210 15.12 12.04 -3.96
N THR A 211 14.40 12.47 -2.94
CA THR A 211 12.93 12.32 -2.87
C THR A 211 12.17 13.56 -3.30
N LEU A 212 12.78 14.75 -3.13
CA LEU A 212 12.19 16.03 -3.49
C LEU A 212 12.85 16.56 -4.75
N ILE A 213 12.20 16.36 -5.90
CA ILE A 213 12.66 16.82 -7.20
C ILE A 213 11.86 18.06 -7.60
N SER A 214 12.50 19.23 -7.53
CA SER A 214 11.90 20.50 -7.96
C SER A 214 13.00 21.49 -8.37
N PRO A 215 13.35 21.56 -9.67
CA PRO A 215 14.31 22.54 -10.18
C PRO A 215 13.90 23.98 -9.87
N GLY A 216 12.62 24.31 -10.02
CA GLY A 216 12.08 25.65 -9.75
C GLY A 216 12.31 26.11 -8.30
N LEU A 217 12.25 25.19 -7.33
CA LEU A 217 12.58 25.52 -5.94
C LEU A 217 14.02 26.01 -5.78
N VAL A 218 14.96 25.41 -6.50
CA VAL A 218 16.37 25.82 -6.49
C VAL A 218 16.55 27.16 -7.21
N GLU A 219 15.86 27.36 -8.34
CA GLU A 219 15.86 28.63 -9.06
C GLU A 219 15.34 29.77 -8.17
N ASP A 220 14.21 29.57 -7.48
CA ASP A 220 13.64 30.55 -6.55
C ASP A 220 14.55 30.82 -5.34
N MET A 221 15.34 29.83 -4.90
CA MET A 221 16.29 29.97 -3.78
C MET A 221 17.48 30.86 -4.14
N PHE A 222 17.84 30.93 -5.42
CA PHE A 222 19.01 31.68 -5.90
C PHE A 222 18.67 32.83 -6.84
N ASN A 223 17.38 33.09 -7.08
CA ASN A 223 16.97 34.25 -7.86
C ASN A 223 17.41 35.55 -7.14
N GLU A 224 18.05 36.45 -7.90
CA GLU A 224 18.59 37.72 -7.42
C GLU A 224 17.63 38.91 -7.63
N ASP A 225 16.42 38.66 -8.16
CA ASP A 225 15.40 39.69 -8.35
C ASP A 225 14.99 40.36 -7.02
N LEU A 226 14.93 41.70 -7.03
CA LEU A 226 14.59 42.52 -5.85
C LEU A 226 13.18 42.25 -5.30
N GLU A 227 12.22 41.90 -6.15
CA GLU A 227 10.85 41.55 -5.73
C GLU A 227 10.78 40.18 -5.02
N SER A 228 11.76 39.30 -5.30
CA SER A 228 11.82 37.92 -4.80
C SER A 228 12.71 37.78 -3.56
N GLU A 229 13.38 38.84 -3.11
CA GLU A 229 14.30 38.79 -1.97
C GLU A 229 13.61 38.31 -0.68
N GLU A 230 12.41 38.82 -0.38
CA GLU A 230 11.63 38.40 0.78
C GLU A 230 11.23 36.92 0.70
N HIS A 231 10.87 36.46 -0.50
CA HIS A 231 10.52 35.06 -0.74
C HIS A 231 11.73 34.14 -0.49
N ARG A 232 12.89 34.50 -1.05
CA ARG A 232 14.15 33.79 -0.87
C ARG A 232 14.53 33.66 0.61
N ILE A 233 14.47 34.76 1.37
CA ILE A 233 14.77 34.75 2.82
C ILE A 233 13.84 33.78 3.55
N ARG A 234 12.54 33.83 3.26
CA ARG A 234 11.55 32.93 3.88
C ARG A 234 11.81 31.45 3.55
N MET A 235 12.21 31.14 2.32
CA MET A 235 12.56 29.77 1.94
C MET A 235 13.79 29.26 2.67
N ILE A 236 14.85 30.08 2.76
CA ILE A 236 16.06 29.75 3.51
C ILE A 236 15.71 29.52 4.99
N GLU A 237 14.89 30.38 5.59
CA GLU A 237 14.44 30.21 6.97
C GLU A 237 13.60 28.95 7.17
N PHE A 238 12.71 28.62 6.23
CA PHE A 238 11.89 27.41 6.27
C PHE A 238 12.75 26.15 6.28
N TRP A 239 13.66 25.99 5.32
CA TRP A 239 14.53 24.82 5.23
C TRP A 239 15.54 24.73 6.39
N THR A 240 16.07 25.87 6.83
CA THR A 240 16.89 25.94 8.05
C THR A 240 16.10 25.46 9.26
N SER A 241 14.81 25.79 9.35
CA SER A 241 13.96 25.39 10.46
C SER A 241 13.64 23.90 10.46
N LEU A 242 13.48 23.29 9.29
CA LEU A 242 13.37 21.83 9.16
C LEU A 242 14.65 21.12 9.61
N ALA A 243 15.82 21.68 9.31
CA ALA A 243 17.12 21.18 9.75
C ALA A 243 17.47 21.49 11.22
N LEU A 244 16.67 22.31 11.92
CA LEU A 244 16.88 22.66 13.33
C LEU A 244 15.86 22.01 14.26
N CYS A 245 14.60 21.93 13.85
CA CYS A 245 13.52 21.49 14.72
C CYS A 245 13.22 19.99 14.54
N HIS A 246 14.08 19.12 15.08
CA HIS A 246 13.90 17.67 15.00
C HIS A 246 14.62 16.93 16.12
N ASP A 247 14.31 15.64 16.31
CA ASP A 247 15.03 14.74 17.23
C ASP A 247 16.03 13.79 16.53
N VAL A 248 16.16 13.91 15.21
CA VAL A 248 17.01 13.06 14.38
C VAL A 248 18.47 13.04 14.84
N ASN A 249 19.02 11.83 14.91
CA ASN A 249 20.44 11.56 15.10
C ASN A 249 21.15 11.36 13.76
N ALA A 250 22.23 12.10 13.55
CA ALA A 250 23.09 11.97 12.37
C ALA A 250 24.23 10.98 12.65
N GLY A 251 24.27 9.89 11.88
CA GLY A 251 25.39 8.96 11.80
C GLY A 251 26.19 9.20 10.52
N LYS A 252 27.50 8.89 10.54
CA LYS A 252 28.31 8.85 9.31
C LYS A 252 28.61 7.40 8.96
N SER A 253 28.21 7.01 7.76
CA SER A 253 28.50 5.70 7.17
C SER A 253 29.08 5.94 5.78
N GLU A 254 30.26 5.39 5.50
CA GLU A 254 30.89 5.45 4.17
C GLU A 254 31.02 6.87 3.56
N GLY A 255 31.17 7.90 4.40
CA GLY A 255 31.25 9.30 3.96
C GLY A 255 29.90 9.97 3.70
N LYS A 256 28.78 9.23 3.68
CA LYS A 256 27.41 9.74 3.65
C LYS A 256 26.88 9.98 5.07
N ILE A 257 25.95 10.92 5.21
CA ILE A 257 25.21 11.15 6.47
C ILE A 257 23.91 10.35 6.41
N GLU A 258 23.76 9.45 7.38
CA GLU A 258 22.54 8.69 7.63
C GLU A 258 21.77 9.30 8.80
N TYR A 259 20.46 9.47 8.62
CA TYR A 259 19.58 10.04 9.62
C TYR A 259 18.72 8.95 10.26
N LYS A 260 18.81 8.83 11.58
CA LYS A 260 17.99 7.92 12.40
C LYS A 260 17.09 8.73 13.31
N ALA A 261 15.79 8.47 13.25
CA ALA A 261 14.77 9.23 13.98
C ALA A 261 13.78 8.27 14.64
N GLU A 262 13.04 8.75 15.64
CA GLU A 262 11.94 7.97 16.25
C GLU A 262 10.75 7.83 15.29
N SER A 263 10.57 8.80 14.39
CA SER A 263 9.53 8.82 13.38
C SER A 263 10.13 8.88 11.97
N PRO A 264 9.72 8.00 11.04
CA PRO A 264 10.24 8.01 9.67
C PRO A 264 9.93 9.33 8.93
N GLY A 265 8.84 10.01 9.30
CA GLY A 265 8.51 11.33 8.74
C GLY A 265 9.54 12.41 9.12
N GLU A 266 10.13 12.35 10.31
CA GLU A 266 11.19 13.29 10.70
C GLU A 266 12.49 13.02 9.96
N ALA A 267 12.88 11.76 9.80
CA ALA A 267 14.04 11.38 9.01
C ALA A 267 13.91 11.85 7.56
N ALA A 268 12.73 11.69 6.94
CA ALA A 268 12.47 12.13 5.58
C ALA A 268 12.57 13.67 5.42
N LEU A 269 12.02 14.45 6.37
CA LEU A 269 12.10 15.91 6.33
C LEU A 269 13.55 16.42 6.44
N VAL A 270 14.35 15.83 7.33
CA VAL A 270 15.76 16.20 7.50
C VAL A 270 16.61 15.71 6.33
N ALA A 271 16.27 14.56 5.73
CA ALA A 271 16.89 14.10 4.49
C ALA A 271 16.62 15.06 3.31
N ALA A 272 15.36 15.48 3.13
CA ALA A 272 15.00 16.47 2.10
C ALA A 272 15.71 17.82 2.32
N ALA A 273 15.80 18.28 3.57
CA ALA A 273 16.55 19.49 3.92
C ALA A 273 18.04 19.35 3.59
N ARG A 274 18.65 18.19 3.91
CA ARG A 274 20.04 17.87 3.53
C ARG A 274 20.22 17.99 2.04
N ASP A 275 19.35 17.37 1.24
CA ASP A 275 19.50 17.30 -0.21
C ASP A 275 19.38 18.67 -0.91
N LEU A 276 18.72 19.65 -0.26
CA LEU A 276 18.66 21.04 -0.70
C LEU A 276 19.81 21.93 -0.18
N GLY A 277 20.79 21.35 0.51
CA GLY A 277 21.92 22.09 1.06
C GLY A 277 21.74 22.61 2.49
N PHE A 278 20.72 22.19 3.23
CA PHE A 278 20.51 22.50 4.65
C PHE A 278 20.82 21.27 5.51
N VAL A 279 22.10 21.01 5.69
CA VAL A 279 22.57 19.74 6.25
C VAL A 279 22.71 19.83 7.76
N PHE A 280 22.02 18.94 8.48
CA PHE A 280 22.29 18.68 9.89
C PHE A 280 23.49 17.73 10.03
N VAL A 281 24.62 18.21 10.53
CA VAL A 281 25.87 17.43 10.54
C VAL A 281 26.00 16.58 11.80
N LYS A 282 25.83 17.20 12.97
CA LYS A 282 25.91 16.54 14.28
C LYS A 282 25.41 17.43 15.40
N LYS A 283 25.07 16.81 16.53
CA LYS A 283 24.83 17.46 17.82
C LYS A 283 25.95 17.11 18.80
N LEU A 284 26.49 18.10 19.49
CA LEU A 284 27.47 17.92 20.57
C LEU A 284 27.01 18.69 21.81
N GLY A 285 26.48 17.97 22.81
CA GLY A 285 25.80 18.58 23.95
C GLY A 285 24.65 19.49 23.46
N ASP A 286 24.71 20.76 23.87
CA ASP A 286 23.72 21.79 23.49
C ASP A 286 24.10 22.55 22.21
N GLN A 287 25.02 22.04 21.40
CA GLN A 287 25.46 22.68 20.17
C GLN A 287 25.06 21.86 18.95
N LEU A 288 24.35 22.49 18.02
CA LEU A 288 23.95 21.93 16.74
C LEU A 288 24.88 22.47 15.65
N TYR A 289 25.49 21.56 14.87
CA TYR A 289 26.35 21.89 13.76
C TYR A 289 25.59 21.65 12.47
N LEU A 290 25.33 22.72 11.73
CA LEU A 290 24.66 22.69 10.44
C LEU A 290 25.63 23.16 9.34
N GLU A 291 25.39 22.73 8.12
CA GLU A 291 26.01 23.27 6.92
C GLU A 291 24.90 23.77 6.00
N ILE A 292 24.73 25.09 5.94
CA ILE A 292 23.69 25.77 5.19
C ILE A 292 24.31 26.34 3.93
N LEU A 293 23.89 25.85 2.76
CA LEU A 293 24.38 26.25 1.44
C LEU A 293 25.93 26.22 1.36
N GLY A 294 26.54 25.19 1.94
CA GLY A 294 27.99 24.99 1.99
C GLY A 294 28.72 25.73 3.12
N VAL A 295 28.03 26.61 3.87
CA VAL A 295 28.60 27.37 4.99
C VAL A 295 28.32 26.67 6.31
N LYS A 296 29.36 26.34 7.07
CA LYS A 296 29.22 25.74 8.40
C LYS A 296 28.73 26.77 9.40
N GLN A 297 27.61 26.47 10.05
CA GLN A 297 26.99 27.31 11.08
C GLN A 297 26.80 26.53 12.38
N LYS A 298 26.95 27.24 13.49
CA LYS A 298 26.81 26.68 14.85
C LYS A 298 25.62 27.34 15.52
N TYR A 299 24.66 26.52 15.94
CA TYR A 299 23.50 26.94 16.70
C TYR A 299 23.58 26.39 18.12
N GLN A 300 23.16 27.17 19.10
CA GLN A 300 23.05 26.70 20.47
C GLN A 300 21.61 26.34 20.76
N LEU A 301 21.39 25.09 21.15
CA LEU A 301 20.10 24.58 21.57
C LEU A 301 19.87 24.97 23.04
N LEU A 302 18.83 25.77 23.28
CA LEU A 302 18.48 26.23 24.63
C LEU A 302 17.48 25.29 25.30
N LYS A 303 16.46 24.85 24.55
CA LYS A 303 15.43 23.95 25.08
C LYS A 303 14.78 23.15 23.96
N ILE A 304 14.57 21.85 24.21
CA ILE A 304 13.68 20.99 23.43
C ILE A 304 12.37 20.86 24.20
N ILE A 305 11.24 21.03 23.51
CA ILE A 305 9.93 20.62 23.98
C ILE A 305 9.44 19.51 23.06
N GLU A 306 9.70 18.28 23.49
CA GLU A 306 9.51 17.04 22.73
C GLU A 306 8.08 16.85 22.24
N PHE A 307 7.96 16.09 21.14
CA PHE A 307 6.66 15.69 20.66
C PHE A 307 5.93 14.84 21.71
N ASN A 308 4.64 15.11 21.89
CA ASN A 308 3.77 14.29 22.73
C ASN A 308 2.44 14.13 22.00
N SER A 309 1.83 12.93 22.05
CA SER A 309 0.53 12.63 21.44
C SER A 309 -0.59 13.61 21.87
N SER A 310 -0.51 14.14 23.09
CA SER A 310 -1.42 15.16 23.61
C SER A 310 -1.17 16.53 23.01
N ARG A 311 0.09 16.89 22.76
CA ARG A 311 0.48 18.20 22.19
C ARG A 311 0.32 18.24 20.68
N LYS A 312 0.59 17.12 19.98
CA LYS A 312 0.63 17.00 18.51
C LYS A 312 1.56 18.02 17.83
N GLN A 313 2.57 18.50 18.56
CA GLN A 313 3.61 19.43 18.10
C GLN A 313 4.92 19.19 18.84
N MET A 314 6.03 19.58 18.21
CA MET A 314 7.37 19.67 18.76
C MET A 314 7.84 21.13 18.67
N SER A 315 8.65 21.57 19.64
CA SER A 315 9.22 22.92 19.60
C SER A 315 10.68 22.94 20.05
N HIS A 316 11.48 23.75 19.37
CA HIS A 316 12.90 23.95 19.68
C HIS A 316 13.18 25.43 19.92
N LEU A 317 13.81 25.74 21.05
CA LEU A 317 14.31 27.07 21.35
C LEU A 317 15.81 27.09 21.04
N VAL A 318 16.21 27.88 20.06
CA VAL A 318 17.59 27.94 19.55
C VAL A 318 18.11 29.35 19.57
N ARG A 319 19.39 29.50 19.92
CA ARG A 319 20.16 30.74 19.72
C ARG A 319 20.93 30.62 18.41
N CYS A 320 20.63 31.53 17.50
CA CYS A 320 21.24 31.60 16.17
C CYS A 320 22.66 32.19 16.23
N PRO A 321 23.47 32.02 15.17
CA PRO A 321 24.81 32.60 15.08
C PRO A 321 24.83 34.14 15.19
N ASP A 322 23.74 34.81 14.81
CA ASP A 322 23.55 36.26 14.93
C ASP A 322 23.18 36.70 16.36
N GLY A 323 23.12 35.77 17.31
CA GLY A 323 22.79 36.03 18.72
C GLY A 323 21.29 36.04 19.04
N LYS A 324 20.41 36.06 18.03
CA LYS A 324 18.96 36.07 18.23
C LYS A 324 18.45 34.72 18.73
N ILE A 325 17.36 34.75 19.48
CA ILE A 325 16.69 33.55 19.96
C ILE A 325 15.45 33.32 19.12
N LYS A 326 15.35 32.14 18.52
CA LYS A 326 14.19 31.69 17.73
C LYS A 326 13.52 30.51 18.43
N LEU A 327 12.20 30.58 18.54
CA LEU A 327 11.35 29.44 18.85
C LEU A 327 10.81 28.90 17.54
N ILE A 328 11.15 27.66 17.23
CA ILE A 328 10.69 26.95 16.04
C ILE A 328 9.69 25.91 16.49
N CYS A 329 8.50 25.89 15.89
CA CYS A 329 7.45 24.96 16.24
C CYS A 329 6.94 24.22 15.00
N LYS A 330 6.87 22.89 15.07
CA LYS A 330 6.33 22.03 14.01
C LYS A 330 5.24 21.13 14.56
N GLY A 331 4.12 20.97 13.84
CA GLY A 331 3.01 20.17 14.33
C GLY A 331 1.83 20.10 13.37
N ALA A 332 0.73 19.52 13.84
CA ALA A 332 -0.50 19.41 13.07
C ALA A 332 -1.10 20.80 12.73
N ASP A 333 -1.73 20.91 11.56
CA ASP A 333 -2.26 22.17 11.04
C ASP A 333 -3.17 22.90 12.05
N SER A 334 -4.14 22.21 12.62
CA SER A 334 -5.09 22.78 13.59
C SER A 334 -4.43 23.28 14.88
N ILE A 335 -3.30 22.69 15.27
CA ILE A 335 -2.56 23.04 16.49
C ILE A 335 -1.69 24.26 16.26
N ILE A 336 -1.04 24.35 15.10
CA ILE A 336 -0.19 25.48 14.74
C ILE A 336 -1.03 26.70 14.41
N MET A 337 -2.10 26.53 13.61
CA MET A 337 -3.00 27.63 13.23
C MET A 337 -3.62 28.32 14.44
N ALA A 338 -4.08 27.55 15.43
CA ALA A 338 -4.65 28.09 16.68
C ALA A 338 -3.64 28.87 17.56
N ARG A 339 -2.35 28.89 17.20
CA ARG A 339 -1.28 29.57 17.94
C ARG A 339 -0.61 30.70 17.14
N LEU A 340 -1.09 30.96 15.92
CA LEU A 340 -0.65 32.10 15.13
C LEU A 340 -1.09 33.40 15.80
N ARG A 341 -0.34 34.47 15.52
CA ARG A 341 -0.73 35.82 15.96
C ARG A 341 -1.96 36.25 15.13
N SER A 342 -2.92 36.93 15.77
CA SER A 342 -4.23 37.27 15.20
C SER A 342 -4.18 38.15 13.94
N ASP A 343 -3.08 38.86 13.71
CA ASP A 343 -2.83 39.63 12.50
C ASP A 343 -2.43 38.78 11.29
N HIS A 344 -1.82 37.61 11.52
CA HIS A 344 -1.43 36.66 10.46
C HIS A 344 -2.54 35.65 10.12
N GLU A 345 -3.49 35.42 11.03
CA GLU A 345 -4.64 34.52 10.82
C GLU A 345 -5.52 34.99 9.65
N LEU A 346 -5.83 36.29 9.59
CA LEU A 346 -6.62 36.91 8.52
C LEU A 346 -5.93 36.84 7.15
N GLU A 347 -4.61 37.05 7.09
CA GLU A 347 -3.86 37.00 5.84
C GLU A 347 -3.79 35.56 5.28
N TYR A 348 -3.61 34.57 6.17
CA TYR A 348 -3.58 33.17 5.81
C TYR A 348 -4.96 32.66 5.39
N GLU A 349 -6.03 32.94 6.15
CA GLU A 349 -7.39 32.55 5.77
C GLU A 349 -7.78 33.14 4.42
N ASN A 350 -7.47 34.42 4.17
CA ASN A 350 -7.77 35.06 2.89
C ASN A 350 -7.01 34.44 1.71
N ARG A 351 -5.71 34.12 1.86
CA ARG A 351 -4.91 33.48 0.80
C ARG A 351 -5.32 32.02 0.56
N THR A 352 -5.66 31.29 1.61
CA THR A 352 -6.03 29.87 1.52
C THR A 352 -7.45 29.72 0.96
N ASN A 353 -8.40 30.54 1.42
CA ASN A 353 -9.76 30.57 0.90
C ASN A 353 -9.81 31.05 -0.56
N ALA A 354 -8.99 32.03 -0.96
CA ALA A 354 -8.87 32.46 -2.36
C ALA A 354 -8.37 31.34 -3.28
N LYS A 355 -7.37 30.55 -2.85
CA LYS A 355 -6.89 29.38 -3.59
C LYS A 355 -7.95 28.28 -3.69
N PHE A 356 -8.64 27.97 -2.59
CA PHE A 356 -9.75 26.99 -2.59
C PHE A 356 -10.93 27.44 -3.46
N TYR A 357 -11.24 28.74 -3.49
CA TYR A 357 -12.30 29.29 -4.34
C TYR A 357 -11.92 29.17 -5.82
N ASN A 358 -10.68 29.49 -6.19
CA ASN A 358 -10.17 29.37 -7.55
C ASN A 358 -10.10 27.90 -8.03
N GLU A 359 -9.72 26.97 -7.17
CA GLU A 359 -9.75 25.52 -7.49
C GLU A 359 -11.19 25.01 -7.67
N LYS A 360 -12.15 25.46 -6.84
CA LYS A 360 -13.57 25.14 -7.02
C LYS A 360 -14.12 25.67 -8.34
N GLN A 361 -13.71 26.87 -8.78
CA GLN A 361 -14.10 27.43 -10.06
C GLN A 361 -13.47 26.67 -11.24
N LYS A 362 -12.20 26.27 -11.14
CA LYS A 362 -11.56 25.37 -12.14
C LYS A 362 -12.27 24.01 -12.23
N LYS A 363 -12.68 23.42 -11.10
CA LYS A 363 -13.46 22.15 -11.07
C LYS A 363 -14.88 22.29 -11.62
N LYS A 364 -15.52 23.46 -11.48
CA LYS A 364 -16.85 23.72 -12.08
C LYS A 364 -16.79 23.86 -13.60
N ASN A 365 -15.69 24.40 -14.13
CA ASN A 365 -15.52 24.62 -15.57
C ASN A 365 -14.96 23.41 -16.34
N GLY A 366 -14.36 22.43 -15.65
CA GLY A 366 -13.93 21.15 -16.22
C GLY A 366 -15.02 20.08 -16.12
N LYS A 367 -15.72 19.78 -17.23
CA LYS A 367 -16.57 18.59 -17.35
C LYS A 367 -15.71 17.33 -17.32
N HIS A 368 -15.49 16.73 -16.14
CA HIS A 368 -15.58 15.29 -15.92
C HIS A 368 -15.41 14.93 -14.44
N SER A 369 -16.42 14.24 -13.96
CA SER A 369 -16.56 13.68 -12.62
C SER A 369 -15.63 12.48 -12.44
N GLN A 370 -14.54 12.69 -11.72
CA GLN A 370 -14.03 11.68 -10.79
C GLN A 370 -14.03 12.34 -9.40
N GLN A 371 -14.81 11.76 -8.48
CA GLN A 371 -14.75 12.10 -7.06
C GLN A 371 -13.35 11.72 -6.56
N GLN A 372 -12.39 12.65 -6.64
CA GLN A 372 -11.14 12.56 -5.91
C GLN A 372 -11.47 12.59 -4.42
N GLN A 373 -11.43 11.42 -3.77
CA GLN A 373 -11.32 11.33 -2.32
C GLN A 373 -10.08 12.12 -1.91
N GLN A 374 -10.30 13.20 -1.16
CA GLN A 374 -9.23 13.96 -0.54
C GLN A 374 -8.59 13.07 0.53
N GLN A 375 -7.53 12.35 0.15
CA GLN A 375 -6.79 11.52 1.09
C GLN A 375 -5.90 12.39 1.99
N PRO A 376 -5.72 11.99 3.26
CA PRO A 376 -5.04 12.80 4.26
C PRO A 376 -3.52 12.74 4.04
N ILE A 377 -2.98 13.66 3.26
CA ILE A 377 -1.58 14.05 3.44
C ILE A 377 -1.46 14.51 4.88
N ARG A 378 -0.58 13.87 5.67
CA ARG A 378 -0.20 14.43 6.97
C ARG A 378 0.56 15.73 6.70
N ARG A 379 -0.19 16.82 6.61
CA ARG A 379 0.36 18.17 6.54
C ARG A 379 0.95 18.49 7.90
N LEU A 380 2.15 19.04 7.84
CA LEU A 380 2.87 19.54 8.99
C LEU A 380 3.07 21.02 8.74
N ASN A 381 2.51 21.85 9.61
CA ASN A 381 2.76 23.27 9.58
C ASN A 381 3.96 23.60 10.47
N LEU A 382 4.74 24.57 10.02
CA LEU A 382 5.90 25.09 10.72
C LEU A 382 5.66 26.58 11.00
N ASP A 383 5.81 26.97 12.26
CA ASP A 383 5.71 28.36 12.70
C ASP A 383 7.01 28.80 13.39
N LEU A 384 7.38 30.06 13.16
CA LEU A 384 8.65 30.66 13.53
C LEU A 384 8.40 31.93 14.33
N LYS A 385 8.76 31.92 15.61
CA LYS A 385 8.70 33.11 16.46
C LYS A 385 10.11 33.56 16.83
N VAL A 386 10.50 34.73 16.33
CA VAL A 386 11.78 35.36 16.65
C VAL A 386 11.56 36.37 17.78
N SER A 387 12.25 36.20 18.91
CA SER A 387 12.31 37.26 19.92
C SER A 387 13.36 38.27 19.47
N LYS A 388 12.97 39.55 19.40
CA LYS A 388 13.94 40.66 19.31
C LYS A 388 14.74 40.77 20.60
#